data_AF-A0A1G9PEG0-F1
#
_entry.id   AF-A0A1G9PEG0-F1
#
_cell.length_a   1.000
_cell.length_b   1.000
_cell.length_c   1.000
_cell.angle_alpha   90.00
_cell.angle_beta   90.00
_cell.angle_gamma   90.00
#
_symmetry.space_group_name_H-M   'P 1'
#
loop_
_entity.id
_entity.type
_entity.pdbx_description
1 polymer ?
#
loop_
_entity_poly.entity_id
_entity_poly.type
_entity_poly.pdbx_seq_one_letter_code
_entity_poly.pdbx_strand_id
1 'polypeptide(L)'
;MSPQYEYYALLTDFHPELDGSNGIVRRWTDEAGQVHDERYSQRLVWESTRDLVMIENGEWQAEARPIPEEAVAAYEAAKYARVHADDPADGKYSYFAQVKSGSSVDNPTSVVRTWIAPNGHHKEQQHVGGPGYAWKASHIQSDMYDGRERGELVPITEEAAMRLIESRE
;
A
#
# COMPACT_ATOMS: atom_id res chain seq x y z
N MET A 1 -19.74 -13.32 -18.42
CA MET A 1 -18.91 -12.57 -19.40
C MET A 1 -17.85 -11.80 -18.62
N SER A 2 -16.65 -11.57 -19.15
CA SER A 2 -15.72 -10.65 -18.48
C SER A 2 -16.28 -9.22 -18.53
N PRO A 3 -16.28 -8.46 -17.43
CA PRO A 3 -16.77 -7.09 -17.44
C PRO A 3 -15.95 -6.24 -18.41
N GLN A 4 -16.63 -5.41 -19.20
CA GLN A 4 -15.98 -4.41 -20.04
C GLN A 4 -15.75 -3.17 -19.18
N TYR A 5 -14.49 -2.77 -19.04
CA TYR A 5 -14.10 -1.61 -18.24
C TYR A 5 -13.94 -0.36 -19.10
N GLU A 6 -14.46 0.75 -18.60
CA GLU A 6 -14.20 2.10 -19.10
C GLU A 6 -13.29 2.80 -18.10
N TYR A 7 -12.19 3.42 -18.58
CA TYR A 7 -11.18 4.01 -17.71
C TYR A 7 -11.15 5.53 -17.83
N TYR A 8 -10.97 6.20 -16.69
CA TYR A 8 -10.98 7.64 -16.57
C TYR A 8 -9.81 8.11 -15.70
N ALA A 9 -9.14 9.17 -16.13
CA ALA A 9 -8.25 9.94 -15.28
C ALA A 9 -9.02 11.07 -14.59
N LEU A 10 -8.76 11.26 -13.30
CA LEU A 10 -9.34 12.33 -12.50
C LEU A 10 -8.37 13.52 -12.48
N LEU A 11 -8.74 14.58 -13.19
CA LEU A 11 -7.92 15.79 -13.34
C LEU A 11 -8.50 16.90 -12.47
N THR A 12 -7.63 17.68 -11.83
CA THR A 12 -7.99 18.84 -11.00
C THR A 12 -7.10 20.00 -11.35
N ASP A 13 -7.42 21.21 -10.88
CA ASP A 13 -6.55 22.38 -11.12
C ASP A 13 -5.12 22.20 -10.58
N PHE A 14 -4.95 21.39 -9.52
CA PHE A 14 -3.63 21.04 -8.97
C PHE A 14 -2.92 19.92 -9.73
N HIS A 15 -3.68 19.15 -10.50
CA HIS A 15 -3.25 17.94 -11.20
C HIS A 15 -3.89 17.89 -12.60
N PRO A 16 -3.54 18.84 -13.50
CA PRO A 16 -4.23 18.99 -14.78
C PRO A 16 -3.79 17.97 -15.84
N GLU A 17 -2.68 17.29 -15.61
CA GLU A 17 -2.07 16.33 -16.54
C GLU A 17 -2.24 14.89 -16.06
N LEU A 18 -2.24 13.95 -17.00
CA LEU A 18 -2.44 12.52 -16.74
C LEU A 18 -1.35 11.93 -15.82
N ASP A 19 -0.08 12.25 -16.08
CA ASP A 19 1.07 11.75 -15.30
C ASP A 19 1.10 12.31 -13.86
N GLY A 20 0.40 13.43 -13.66
CA GLY A 20 0.16 14.05 -12.38
C GLY A 20 -1.25 13.83 -11.82
N SER A 21 -2.09 13.01 -12.45
CA SER A 21 -3.52 12.92 -12.12
C SER A 21 -3.77 12.56 -10.66
N ASN A 22 -4.87 13.06 -10.12
CA ASN A 22 -5.26 12.81 -8.73
C ASN A 22 -5.63 11.32 -8.52
N GLY A 23 -5.95 10.61 -9.59
CA GLY A 23 -6.18 9.18 -9.60
C GLY A 23 -6.71 8.71 -10.94
N ILE A 24 -6.79 7.39 -11.09
CA ILE A 24 -7.54 6.74 -12.17
C ILE A 24 -8.72 5.97 -11.58
N VAL A 25 -9.82 5.96 -12.31
CA VAL A 25 -11.04 5.22 -11.99
C VAL A 25 -11.39 4.31 -13.16
N ARG A 26 -11.86 3.12 -12.87
CA ARG A 26 -12.52 2.25 -13.83
C ARG A 26 -14.00 2.14 -13.49
N ARG A 27 -14.83 2.12 -14.52
CA ARG A 27 -16.27 1.94 -14.45
C ARG A 27 -16.64 0.66 -15.20
N TRP A 28 -17.57 -0.09 -14.66
CA TRP A 28 -18.14 -1.26 -15.32
C TRP A 28 -19.58 -1.48 -14.88
N THR A 29 -20.33 -2.25 -15.67
CA THR A 29 -21.72 -2.61 -15.38
C THR A 29 -21.80 -4.11 -15.15
N ASP A 30 -22.44 -4.52 -14.05
CA ASP A 30 -22.63 -5.93 -13.74
C ASP A 30 -23.79 -6.57 -14.53
N GLU A 31 -24.02 -7.87 -14.32
CA GLU A 31 -25.09 -8.61 -14.98
C GLU A 31 -26.50 -8.13 -14.62
N ALA A 32 -26.66 -7.42 -13.50
CA ALA A 32 -27.93 -6.83 -13.07
C ALA A 32 -28.15 -5.41 -13.63
N GLY A 33 -27.18 -4.86 -14.38
CA GLY A 33 -27.23 -3.51 -14.90
C GLY A 33 -26.81 -2.44 -13.88
N GLN A 34 -26.25 -2.84 -12.73
CA GLN A 34 -25.73 -1.90 -11.74
C GLN A 34 -24.35 -1.40 -12.17
N VAL A 35 -24.16 -0.08 -12.12
CA VAL A 35 -22.88 0.59 -12.40
C VAL A 35 -22.01 0.55 -11.15
N HIS A 36 -20.75 0.17 -11.34
CA HIS A 36 -19.71 0.10 -10.32
C HIS A 36 -18.52 0.96 -10.73
N ASP A 37 -18.07 1.79 -9.80
CA ASP A 37 -16.89 2.63 -9.96
C ASP A 37 -15.81 2.20 -8.96
N GLU A 38 -14.58 2.04 -9.44
CA GLU A 38 -13.43 1.65 -8.60
C GLU A 38 -12.23 2.55 -8.89
N ARG A 39 -11.57 3.03 -7.84
CA ARG A 39 -10.35 3.85 -7.93
C ARG A 39 -9.12 2.99 -7.67
N TYR A 40 -8.05 3.21 -8.42
CA TYR A 40 -6.77 2.57 -8.13
C TYR A 40 -6.09 3.24 -6.93
N SER A 41 -6.03 2.54 -5.80
CA SER A 41 -5.65 3.09 -4.50
C SER A 41 -4.13 3.20 -4.32
N GLN A 42 -3.69 3.77 -3.19
CA GLN A 42 -2.27 3.78 -2.80
C GLN A 42 -1.76 2.39 -2.41
N ARG A 43 -2.65 1.45 -2.13
CA ARG A 43 -2.33 0.05 -1.81
C ARG A 43 -2.17 -0.82 -3.05
N LEU A 44 -2.13 -0.20 -4.24
CA LEU A 44 -1.95 -0.90 -5.52
C LEU A 44 -3.09 -1.90 -5.81
N VAL A 45 -4.30 -1.55 -5.39
CA VAL A 45 -5.53 -2.33 -5.63
C VAL A 45 -6.66 -1.42 -6.08
N TRP A 46 -7.62 -1.98 -6.80
CA TRP A 46 -8.87 -1.31 -7.16
C TRP A 46 -9.84 -1.37 -5.97
N GLU A 47 -10.28 -0.20 -5.49
CA GLU A 47 -11.21 -0.07 -4.36
C GLU A 47 -12.47 0.67 -4.82
N SER A 48 -13.64 0.26 -4.34
CA SER A 48 -14.92 0.92 -4.66
C SER A 48 -14.87 2.41 -4.34
N THR A 49 -15.39 3.24 -5.24
CA THR A 49 -15.39 4.70 -5.11
C THR A 49 -16.73 5.30 -5.55
N ARG A 50 -16.94 6.57 -5.23
CA ARG A 50 -18.04 7.40 -5.74
C ARG A 50 -17.55 8.57 -6.59
N ASP A 51 -16.26 8.58 -6.92
CA ASP A 51 -15.55 9.69 -7.56
C ASP A 51 -16.23 10.19 -8.84
N LEU A 52 -16.59 9.30 -9.78
CA LEU A 52 -17.25 9.69 -11.02
C LEU A 52 -18.66 10.24 -10.77
N VAL A 53 -19.45 9.59 -9.91
CA VAL A 53 -20.79 10.07 -9.53
C VAL A 53 -20.74 11.46 -8.90
N MET A 54 -19.75 11.73 -8.04
CA MET A 54 -19.57 13.06 -7.43
C MET A 54 -19.21 14.13 -8.48
N ILE A 55 -18.38 13.79 -9.47
CA ILE A 55 -18.04 14.69 -10.59
C ILE A 55 -19.28 14.97 -11.45
N GLU A 56 -20.02 13.92 -11.83
CA GLU A 56 -21.23 14.02 -12.65
C GLU A 56 -22.32 14.87 -11.98
N ASN A 57 -22.45 14.80 -10.66
CA ASN A 57 -23.38 15.61 -9.87
C ASN A 57 -22.85 17.03 -9.56
N GLY A 58 -21.61 17.35 -9.94
CA GLY A 58 -20.97 18.64 -9.61
C GLY A 58 -20.58 18.82 -8.14
N GLU A 59 -20.62 17.74 -7.35
CA GLU A 59 -20.21 17.73 -5.93
C GLU A 59 -18.68 17.80 -5.78
N TRP A 60 -17.95 17.36 -6.80
CA TRP A 60 -16.49 17.45 -6.85
C TRP A 60 -16.01 18.17 -8.10
N GLN A 61 -15.26 19.26 -7.90
CA GLN A 61 -14.64 20.04 -8.97
C GLN A 61 -13.41 19.32 -9.54
N ALA A 62 -13.68 18.35 -10.41
CA ALA A 62 -12.68 17.61 -11.17
C ALA A 62 -13.22 17.27 -12.57
N GLU A 63 -12.32 16.99 -13.51
CA GLU A 63 -12.67 16.46 -14.83
C GLU A 63 -12.38 14.95 -14.84
N ALA A 64 -13.37 14.16 -15.23
CA ALA A 64 -13.19 12.74 -15.55
C ALA A 64 -12.90 12.60 -17.05
N ARG A 65 -11.62 12.40 -17.40
CA ARG A 65 -11.18 12.28 -18.80
C ARG A 65 -11.02 10.82 -19.19
N PRO A 66 -11.71 10.31 -20.24
CA PRO A 66 -11.49 8.95 -20.73
C PRO A 66 -10.04 8.71 -21.12
N ILE A 67 -9.50 7.54 -20.76
CA ILE A 67 -8.13 7.13 -21.08
C ILE A 67 -8.10 5.70 -21.66
N PRO A 68 -7.12 5.40 -22.54
CA PRO A 68 -6.92 4.03 -23.02
C PRO A 68 -6.32 3.13 -21.93
N GLU A 69 -6.50 1.82 -22.06
CA GLU A 69 -5.99 0.82 -21.11
C GLU A 69 -4.46 0.84 -21.00
N GLU A 70 -3.74 1.16 -22.08
CA GLU A 70 -2.29 1.35 -22.06
C GLU A 70 -1.83 2.48 -21.12
N ALA A 71 -2.62 3.54 -20.99
CA ALA A 71 -2.35 4.64 -20.06
C ALA A 71 -2.60 4.22 -18.60
N VAL A 72 -3.58 3.34 -18.37
CA VAL A 72 -3.84 2.74 -17.06
C VAL A 72 -2.64 1.90 -16.63
N ALA A 73 -2.15 1.02 -17.51
CA ALA A 73 -0.98 0.20 -17.23
C ALA A 73 0.27 1.04 -16.92
N ALA A 74 0.49 2.13 -17.66
CA ALA A 74 1.59 3.06 -17.41
C ALA A 74 1.44 3.75 -16.03
N TYR A 75 0.24 4.19 -15.67
CA TYR A 75 -0.04 4.78 -14.37
C TYR A 75 0.17 3.78 -13.22
N GLU A 76 -0.34 2.54 -13.36
CA GLU A 76 -0.16 1.48 -12.37
C GLU A 76 1.31 1.16 -12.16
N ALA A 77 2.10 1.04 -13.24
CA ALA A 77 3.54 0.81 -13.19
C ALA A 77 4.29 1.97 -12.53
N ALA A 78 3.95 3.22 -12.88
CA ALA A 78 4.55 4.40 -12.26
C ALA A 78 4.22 4.48 -10.76
N LYS A 79 2.99 4.15 -10.38
CA LYS A 79 2.55 4.15 -8.97
C LYS A 79 3.22 3.02 -8.19
N TYR A 80 3.31 1.83 -8.77
CA TYR A 80 4.08 0.71 -8.22
C TYR A 80 5.53 1.14 -7.96
N ALA A 81 6.21 1.70 -8.97
CA ALA A 81 7.58 2.17 -8.85
C ALA A 81 7.76 3.23 -7.74
N ARG A 82 6.78 4.14 -7.56
CA ARG A 82 6.80 5.13 -6.46
C ARG A 82 6.63 4.48 -5.08
N VAL A 83 5.68 3.55 -4.93
CA VAL A 83 5.43 2.84 -3.66
C VAL A 83 6.65 2.00 -3.26
N HIS A 84 7.29 1.38 -4.24
CA HIS A 84 8.47 0.53 -4.06
C HIS A 84 9.80 1.27 -4.25
N ALA A 85 9.81 2.61 -4.36
CA ALA A 85 11.02 3.39 -4.62
C ALA A 85 12.06 3.28 -3.50
N ASP A 86 11.59 3.03 -2.28
CA ASP A 86 12.45 2.86 -1.11
C ASP A 86 12.81 1.39 -0.84
N ASP A 87 12.26 0.41 -1.55
CA ASP A 87 12.54 -1.01 -1.30
C ASP A 87 14.02 -1.36 -1.51
N PRO A 88 14.53 -2.40 -0.81
CA PRO A 88 15.91 -2.81 -0.97
C PRO A 88 16.20 -3.23 -2.41
N ALA A 89 17.32 -2.76 -2.97
CA ALA A 89 17.68 -3.01 -4.37
C ALA A 89 17.86 -4.50 -4.70
N ASP A 90 18.21 -5.32 -3.71
CA ASP A 90 18.34 -6.77 -3.82
C ASP A 90 17.08 -7.54 -3.40
N GLY A 91 16.01 -6.83 -3.04
CA GLY A 91 14.75 -7.39 -2.55
C GLY A 91 14.84 -8.03 -1.16
N LYS A 92 15.97 -7.86 -0.44
CA LYS A 92 16.18 -8.53 0.85
C LYS A 92 15.93 -7.61 2.02
N TYR A 93 15.14 -8.11 2.96
CA TYR A 93 14.89 -7.47 4.24
C TYR A 93 15.59 -8.25 5.37
N SER A 94 16.00 -7.54 6.41
CA SER A 94 16.37 -8.16 7.69
C SER A 94 15.14 -8.23 8.58
N TYR A 95 14.83 -9.39 9.14
CA TYR A 95 13.63 -9.61 9.94
C TYR A 95 13.96 -9.79 11.43
N PHE A 96 13.06 -9.29 12.28
CA PHE A 96 13.20 -9.33 13.73
C PHE A 96 11.86 -9.64 14.39
N ALA A 97 11.89 -10.41 15.47
CA ALA A 97 10.81 -10.57 16.42
C ALA A 97 10.94 -9.52 17.54
N GLN A 98 9.93 -8.67 17.72
CA GLN A 98 9.90 -7.74 18.84
C GLN A 98 9.41 -8.45 20.10
N VAL A 99 10.31 -8.70 21.06
CA VAL A 99 10.01 -9.39 22.31
C VAL A 99 9.95 -8.38 23.46
N LYS A 100 8.77 -8.24 24.06
CA LYS A 100 8.50 -7.49 25.29
C LYS A 100 8.15 -8.43 26.44
N SER A 101 8.02 -7.90 27.65
CA SER A 101 7.59 -8.65 28.83
C SER A 101 6.32 -9.45 28.55
N GLY A 102 6.37 -10.77 28.74
CA GLY A 102 5.24 -11.68 28.50
C GLY A 102 5.10 -12.20 27.07
N SER A 103 6.01 -11.84 26.15
CA SER A 103 6.07 -12.39 24.79
C SER A 103 7.36 -13.21 24.57
N SER A 104 7.43 -13.96 23.47
CA SER A 104 8.60 -14.77 23.09
C SER A 104 8.90 -14.62 21.60
N VAL A 105 9.99 -15.22 21.11
CA VAL A 105 10.30 -15.24 19.68
C VAL A 105 9.23 -15.97 18.87
N ASP A 106 8.64 -17.04 19.43
CA ASP A 106 7.57 -17.82 18.79
C ASP A 106 6.19 -17.14 18.90
N ASN A 107 6.05 -16.19 19.82
CA ASN A 107 4.85 -15.37 19.97
C ASN A 107 5.22 -13.92 20.31
N PRO A 108 5.79 -13.15 19.36
CA PRO A 108 6.32 -11.83 19.63
C PRO A 108 5.23 -10.77 19.76
N THR A 109 5.57 -9.60 20.28
CA THR A 109 4.62 -8.47 20.24
C THR A 109 4.35 -8.05 18.80
N SER A 110 5.38 -7.97 17.97
CA SER A 110 5.28 -7.68 16.54
C SER A 110 6.42 -8.33 15.75
N VAL A 111 6.27 -8.38 14.43
CA VAL A 111 7.35 -8.73 13.50
C VAL A 111 7.81 -7.44 12.84
N VAL A 112 9.11 -7.19 12.84
CA VAL A 112 9.74 -5.99 12.27
C VAL A 112 10.62 -6.40 11.10
N ARG A 113 10.63 -5.61 10.02
CA ARG A 113 11.59 -5.73 8.93
C ARG A 113 12.35 -4.42 8.73
N THR A 114 13.64 -4.52 8.47
CA THR A 114 14.51 -3.37 8.19
C THR A 114 15.30 -3.57 6.91
N TRP A 115 15.71 -2.47 6.31
CA TRP A 115 16.57 -2.46 5.13
C TRP A 115 17.23 -1.11 4.93
N ILE A 116 18.21 -1.05 4.03
CA ILE A 116 18.80 0.21 3.56
C ILE A 116 18.17 0.53 2.21
N ALA A 117 17.46 1.65 2.12
CA ALA A 117 16.85 2.11 0.87
C ALA A 117 17.94 2.53 -0.14
N PRO A 118 17.62 2.64 -1.45
CA PRO A 118 18.58 3.05 -2.48
C PRO A 118 19.24 4.41 -2.23
N ASN A 119 18.60 5.29 -1.46
CA ASN A 119 19.14 6.59 -1.03
C ASN A 119 20.09 6.50 0.19
N GLY A 120 20.38 5.30 0.69
CA GLY A 120 21.24 5.06 1.86
C GLY A 120 20.55 5.23 3.21
N HIS A 121 19.28 5.61 3.24
CA HIS A 121 18.53 5.73 4.50
C HIS A 121 18.14 4.36 5.05
N HIS A 122 18.29 4.21 6.37
CA HIS A 122 17.73 3.06 7.07
C HIS A 122 16.20 3.19 7.11
N LYS A 123 15.51 2.12 6.74
CA LYS A 123 14.05 2.00 6.75
C LYS A 123 13.63 0.85 7.64
N GLU A 124 12.45 1.01 8.22
CA GLU A 124 11.86 0.02 9.12
C GLU A 124 10.34 -0.02 8.91
N GLN A 125 9.79 -1.22 8.95
CA GLN A 125 8.37 -1.45 9.06
C GLN A 125 8.06 -2.50 10.11
N GLN A 126 6.91 -2.35 10.76
CA GLN A 126 6.32 -3.34 11.64
C GLN A 126 5.08 -3.95 11.01
N HIS A 127 4.89 -5.24 11.22
CA HIS A 127 3.66 -5.92 10.90
C HIS A 127 2.72 -5.84 12.11
N VAL A 128 1.61 -5.11 11.95
CA VAL A 128 0.57 -4.98 12.98
C VAL A 128 -0.56 -5.94 12.64
N GLY A 129 -0.84 -6.90 13.54
CA GLY A 129 -1.98 -7.80 13.37
C GLY A 129 -3.34 -7.08 13.44
N GLY A 130 -4.37 -7.66 12.83
CA GLY A 130 -5.75 -7.15 12.79
C GLY A 130 -6.28 -6.91 11.36
N PRO A 131 -7.58 -6.57 11.21
CA PRO A 131 -8.21 -6.43 9.90
C PRO A 131 -7.52 -5.36 9.04
N GLY A 132 -7.08 -5.73 7.83
CA GLY A 132 -6.28 -4.88 6.95
C GLY A 132 -4.77 -5.01 7.18
N TYR A 133 -4.31 -6.23 7.51
CA TYR A 133 -2.91 -6.63 7.65
C TYR A 133 -2.02 -5.94 6.61
N ALA A 134 -1.07 -5.15 7.09
CA ALA A 134 -0.11 -4.47 6.25
C ALA A 134 1.13 -4.12 7.06
N TRP A 135 2.28 -4.20 6.40
CA TRP A 135 3.50 -3.57 6.85
C TRP A 135 3.30 -2.05 6.98
N LYS A 136 3.59 -1.50 8.15
CA LYS A 136 3.49 -0.06 8.43
C LYS A 136 4.85 0.48 8.79
N ALA A 137 5.17 1.69 8.33
CA ALA A 137 6.37 2.38 8.77
C ALA A 137 6.44 2.42 10.30
N SER A 138 7.63 2.18 10.85
CA SER A 138 7.86 2.17 12.30
C SER A 138 9.22 2.75 12.66
N HIS A 139 9.40 2.97 13.96
CA HIS A 139 10.63 3.52 14.55
C HIS A 139 11.10 2.69 15.75
N ILE A 140 10.68 1.43 15.87
CA ILE A 140 10.94 0.55 17.01
C ILE A 140 12.43 0.43 17.30
N GLN A 141 13.28 0.19 16.29
CA GLN A 141 14.72 0.05 16.50
C GLN A 141 15.34 1.34 17.01
N SER A 142 14.94 2.49 16.46
CA SER A 142 15.40 3.81 16.92
C SER A 142 14.91 4.10 18.33
N ASP A 143 13.64 3.80 18.63
CA ASP A 143 13.04 4.04 19.93
C ASP A 143 13.64 3.11 21.01
N MET A 144 14.03 1.89 20.65
CA MET A 144 14.79 1.00 21.55
C MET A 144 16.20 1.51 21.80
N TYR A 145 16.90 1.99 20.76
CA TYR A 145 18.23 2.58 20.91
C TYR A 145 18.22 3.83 21.79
N ASP A 146 17.20 4.69 21.63
CA ASP A 146 16.99 5.89 22.43
C ASP A 146 16.41 5.61 23.83
N GLY A 147 16.11 4.35 24.16
CA GLY A 147 15.54 3.94 25.43
C GLY A 147 14.07 4.35 25.66
N ARG A 148 13.35 4.76 24.60
CA ARG A 148 11.92 5.10 24.63
C ARG A 148 11.02 3.87 24.58
N GLU A 149 11.49 2.79 23.98
CA GLU A 149 10.80 1.51 23.88
C GLU A 149 11.56 0.42 24.65
N ARG A 150 10.84 -0.42 25.40
CA ARG A 150 11.43 -1.53 26.17
C ARG A 150 11.23 -2.85 25.42
N GLY A 151 12.21 -3.73 25.53
CA GLY A 151 12.17 -5.07 24.94
C GLY A 151 13.45 -5.35 24.17
N GLU A 152 13.35 -6.30 23.26
CA GLU A 152 14.45 -6.74 22.40
C GLU A 152 13.95 -6.97 20.97
N LEU A 153 14.81 -6.70 19.99
CA LEU A 153 14.64 -7.17 18.62
C LEU A 153 15.52 -8.39 18.42
N VAL A 154 14.90 -9.57 18.36
CA VAL A 154 15.60 -10.83 18.13
C VAL A 154 15.62 -11.12 16.63
N PRO A 155 16.79 -11.29 15.98
CA PRO A 155 16.86 -11.63 14.57
C PRO A 155 16.15 -12.95 14.26
N ILE A 156 15.38 -12.98 13.17
CA ILE A 156 14.70 -14.17 12.66
C ILE A 156 14.88 -14.28 11.15
N THR A 157 14.65 -15.47 10.59
CA THR A 157 14.66 -15.63 9.13
C THR A 157 13.37 -15.08 8.52
N GLU A 158 13.38 -14.82 7.21
CA GLU A 158 12.18 -14.43 6.46
C GLU A 158 11.08 -15.48 6.59
N GLU A 159 11.41 -16.77 6.47
CA GLU A 159 10.45 -17.86 6.60
C GLU A 159 9.85 -17.93 8.01
N ALA A 160 10.63 -17.62 9.05
CA ALA A 160 10.11 -17.51 10.41
C ALA A 160 9.18 -16.30 10.56
N ALA A 161 9.54 -15.15 9.98
CA ALA A 161 8.71 -13.95 9.97
C ALA A 161 7.37 -14.19 9.28
N MET A 162 7.36 -14.82 8.10
CA MET A 162 6.13 -15.11 7.36
C MET A 162 5.22 -16.08 8.13
N ARG A 163 5.76 -17.16 8.71
CA ARG A 163 4.97 -18.08 9.56
C ARG A 163 4.33 -17.37 10.75
N LEU A 164 5.07 -16.47 11.41
CA LEU A 164 4.55 -15.69 12.54
C LEU A 164 3.43 -14.75 12.09
N ILE A 165 3.52 -14.17 10.90
CA ILE A 165 2.48 -13.32 10.31
C ILE A 165 1.23 -14.14 9.98
N GLU A 166 1.37 -15.23 9.25
CA GLU A 166 0.26 -16.11 8.84
C GLU A 166 -0.47 -16.72 10.05
N SER A 167 0.26 -17.06 11.12
CA SER A 167 -0.35 -17.62 12.35
C SER A 167 -1.24 -16.64 13.11
N ARG A 168 -1.21 -15.35 12.75
CA ARG A 168 -1.95 -14.26 13.40
C ARG A 168 -3.13 -13.76 12.57
N GLU A 169 -3.28 -14.23 11.34
CA GLU A 169 -4.41 -13.93 10.46
C GLU A 169 -5.67 -14.72 10.85
#